data_AF-A0A965LYD1-F1
#
_entry.id   AF-A0A965LYD1-F1
#
_cell.length_a   1.000
_cell.length_b   1.000
_cell.length_c   1.000
_cell.angle_alpha   90.00
_cell.angle_beta   90.00
_cell.angle_gamma   90.00
#
_symmetry.space_group_name_H-M   'P 1'
#
loop_
_entity.id
_entity.type
_entity.pdbx_description
1 polymer ?
#
loop_
_entity_poly.entity_id
_entity_poly.type
_entity_poly.pdbx_seq_one_letter_code
_entity_poly.pdbx_strand_id
1 'polypeptide(L)'
;MRLKQVKLSGFKSFVEPTSFEVPGKLVGIVGPNGCGKSNIIDAVRWVLGETKASELRGESMQDVIFSGTTSRKASARASVELVFDNSLGRIGGSWGQFAELSVRRVLGRDGQSIYSINNQVVRRRDVHDLFLGTGLGPRAYAIIGQGTISRIIESRPEELRVFLEEAAGVSRYRERRRETEGRLSDTRENLTRVEDILRELNDQIGRLERQAELAARFRELESDRDAKQRMLWILRRDDAVAEQSRIAGQIAAASNAIEERQAELRRLESELESVRASHYAAGDEVHAAQGRLYDVNAEVARLESDIRVVAQTQGQLRERLDSLAQQAQRAKALLDSTEAERGDAVARLETDREQAETLAAVCVQLSDAYPDAEARVREARVSLEAARALAAQSSQAIELSALRQRNAQNSLESLQIRRDRLKLELAQLANVDPGELEHQRESVAAAEELEAQLQQSLEDADR
;
A
#
# COMPACT_ATOMS: atom_id res chain seq x y z
N MET A 1 -86.45 -90.38 40.40
CA MET A 1 -87.05 -89.47 39.43
C MET A 1 -88.18 -90.21 38.73
N ARG A 2 -89.38 -89.62 38.71
CA ARG A 2 -90.56 -90.20 38.07
C ARG A 2 -91.30 -89.10 37.32
N LEU A 3 -91.72 -89.36 36.08
CA LEU A 3 -92.55 -88.43 35.32
C LEU A 3 -93.95 -88.37 35.95
N LYS A 4 -94.38 -87.17 36.35
CA LYS A 4 -95.66 -86.90 37.03
C LYS A 4 -96.67 -86.31 36.04
N GLN A 5 -96.23 -85.38 35.19
CA GLN A 5 -97.11 -84.70 34.24
C GLN A 5 -96.37 -84.34 32.95
N VAL A 6 -97.07 -84.40 31.82
CA VAL A 6 -96.61 -83.91 30.51
C VAL A 6 -97.58 -82.83 30.04
N LYS A 7 -97.10 -81.62 29.77
CA LYS A 7 -97.89 -80.52 29.21
C LYS A 7 -97.40 -80.21 27.80
N LEU A 8 -98.32 -80.20 26.85
CA LEU A 8 -98.06 -79.96 25.42
C LEU A 8 -98.91 -78.77 24.95
N SER A 9 -98.34 -77.89 24.13
CA SER A 9 -99.11 -76.86 23.43
C SER A 9 -98.42 -76.51 22.12
N GLY A 10 -99.20 -76.42 21.03
CA GLY A 10 -98.69 -76.16 19.69
C GLY A 10 -97.70 -77.20 19.16
N PHE A 11 -97.64 -78.40 19.76
CA PHE A 11 -96.68 -79.45 19.43
C PHE A 11 -97.34 -80.54 18.57
N LYS A 12 -96.91 -80.64 17.31
CA LYS A 12 -97.46 -81.58 16.31
C LYS A 12 -99.00 -81.60 16.35
N SER A 13 -99.62 -82.76 16.62
CA SER A 13 -101.07 -82.93 16.70
C SER A 13 -101.76 -82.22 17.87
N PHE A 14 -101.00 -81.71 18.85
CA PHE A 14 -101.54 -81.06 20.05
C PHE A 14 -101.54 -79.54 19.91
N VAL A 15 -102.64 -79.01 19.34
CA VAL A 15 -102.81 -77.57 19.07
C VAL A 15 -103.07 -76.79 20.36
N GLU A 16 -104.09 -77.22 21.11
CA GLU A 16 -104.49 -76.57 22.36
C GLU A 16 -103.62 -77.06 23.53
N PRO A 17 -103.42 -76.23 24.57
CA PRO A 17 -102.74 -76.66 25.79
C PRO A 17 -103.39 -77.91 26.38
N THR A 18 -102.68 -79.03 26.33
CA THR A 18 -103.14 -80.33 26.80
C THR A 18 -102.17 -80.85 27.86
N SER A 19 -102.69 -81.27 29.01
CA SER A 19 -101.88 -81.85 30.08
C SER A 19 -102.32 -83.27 30.39
N PHE A 20 -101.35 -84.18 30.44
CA PHE A 20 -101.55 -85.59 30.81
C PHE A 20 -100.84 -85.88 32.13
N GLU A 21 -101.56 -86.46 33.08
CA GLU A 21 -100.97 -86.97 34.32
C GLU A 21 -100.53 -88.43 34.15
N VAL A 22 -99.44 -88.80 34.81
CA VAL A 22 -98.85 -90.15 34.76
C VAL A 22 -98.89 -90.75 36.18
N PRO A 23 -100.08 -91.16 36.67
CA PRO A 23 -100.30 -91.52 38.08
C PRO A 23 -99.77 -92.90 38.48
N GLY A 24 -99.45 -93.78 37.52
CA GLY A 24 -98.97 -95.15 37.75
C GLY A 24 -97.52 -95.42 37.32
N LYS A 25 -96.99 -96.62 37.68
CA LYS A 25 -95.72 -97.14 37.14
C LYS A 25 -95.88 -97.69 35.72
N LEU A 26 -97.08 -98.18 35.41
CA LEU A 26 -97.50 -98.63 34.09
C LEU A 26 -98.66 -97.75 33.64
N VAL A 27 -98.51 -97.09 32.50
CA VAL A 27 -99.54 -96.24 31.90
C VAL A 27 -99.67 -96.62 30.43
N GLY A 28 -100.89 -96.97 30.03
CA GLY A 28 -101.21 -97.30 28.63
C GLY A 28 -101.77 -96.09 27.90
N ILE A 29 -101.16 -95.71 26.79
CA ILE A 29 -101.68 -94.67 25.89
C ILE A 29 -102.33 -95.37 24.70
N VAL A 30 -103.67 -95.33 24.65
CA VAL A 30 -104.47 -96.00 23.62
C VAL A 30 -105.28 -95.00 22.80
N GLY A 31 -105.69 -95.41 21.60
CA GLY A 31 -106.39 -94.56 20.63
C GLY A 31 -106.33 -95.16 19.22
N PRO A 32 -107.07 -94.63 18.25
CA PRO A 32 -107.02 -95.09 16.86
C PRO A 32 -105.68 -94.72 16.17
N ASN A 33 -105.40 -95.27 14.99
CA ASN A 33 -104.22 -94.85 14.22
C ASN A 33 -104.36 -93.40 13.79
N GLY A 34 -103.25 -92.64 13.85
CA GLY A 34 -103.25 -91.21 13.47
C GLY A 34 -103.68 -90.23 14.57
N CYS A 35 -104.12 -90.67 15.75
CA CYS A 35 -104.53 -89.74 16.83
C CYS A 35 -103.36 -89.09 17.61
N GLY A 36 -102.12 -89.23 17.14
CA GLY A 36 -100.96 -88.57 17.76
C GLY A 36 -100.32 -89.28 18.95
N LYS A 37 -100.62 -90.57 19.19
CA LYS A 37 -100.01 -91.37 20.28
C LYS A 37 -98.49 -91.32 20.29
N SER A 38 -97.87 -91.58 19.14
CA SER A 38 -96.40 -91.57 19.01
C SER A 38 -95.79 -90.17 19.22
N ASN A 39 -96.56 -89.10 18.99
CA ASN A 39 -96.09 -87.73 19.17
C ASN A 39 -95.83 -87.41 20.65
N ILE A 40 -96.42 -88.14 21.59
CA ILE A 40 -96.14 -87.97 23.02
C ILE A 40 -94.72 -88.41 23.35
N ILE A 41 -94.24 -89.53 22.76
CA ILE A 41 -92.86 -89.99 22.93
C ILE A 41 -91.88 -89.01 22.27
N ASP A 42 -92.23 -88.51 21.08
CA ASP A 42 -91.43 -87.49 20.39
C ASP A 42 -91.32 -86.20 21.23
N ALA A 43 -92.40 -85.78 21.89
CA ALA A 43 -92.40 -84.63 22.79
C ALA A 43 -91.43 -84.80 23.97
N VAL A 44 -91.42 -86.00 24.57
CA VAL A 44 -90.51 -86.33 25.67
C VAL A 44 -89.05 -86.28 25.18
N ARG A 45 -88.72 -86.94 24.07
CA ARG A 45 -87.36 -86.91 23.48
C ARG A 45 -86.91 -85.49 23.13
N TRP A 46 -87.82 -84.70 22.59
CA TRP A 46 -87.54 -83.33 22.19
C TRP A 46 -87.18 -82.45 23.39
N VAL A 47 -87.88 -82.54 24.52
CA VAL A 47 -87.53 -81.78 25.73
C VAL A 47 -86.21 -82.23 26.34
N LEU A 48 -85.91 -83.53 26.29
CA LEU A 48 -84.67 -84.09 26.82
C LEU A 48 -83.43 -83.76 25.98
N GLY A 49 -83.60 -83.03 24.88
CA GLY A 49 -82.50 -82.43 24.13
C GLY A 49 -82.15 -83.14 22.83
N GLU A 50 -83.05 -83.96 22.28
CA GLU A 50 -82.85 -84.52 20.93
C GLU A 50 -82.74 -83.38 19.89
N THR A 51 -81.75 -83.52 19.01
CA THR A 51 -81.36 -82.54 17.99
C THR A 51 -81.58 -83.04 16.57
N LYS A 52 -81.72 -84.35 16.37
CA LYS A 52 -81.97 -84.95 15.06
C LYS A 52 -83.47 -84.92 14.78
N ALA A 53 -83.87 -84.18 13.75
CA ALA A 53 -85.28 -84.12 13.32
C ALA A 53 -85.83 -85.49 12.91
N SER A 54 -84.98 -86.34 12.31
CA SER A 54 -85.33 -87.71 11.89
C SER A 54 -85.78 -88.59 13.05
N GLU A 55 -85.17 -88.46 14.24
CA GLU A 55 -85.53 -89.21 15.44
C GLU A 55 -86.87 -88.75 16.05
N LEU A 56 -87.33 -87.56 15.65
CA LEU A 56 -88.62 -86.98 16.01
C LEU A 56 -89.63 -87.15 14.87
N ARG A 57 -89.38 -88.00 13.87
CA ARG A 57 -90.29 -88.23 12.73
C ARG A 57 -90.67 -86.93 11.98
N GLY A 58 -89.70 -86.03 11.82
CA GLY A 58 -89.80 -84.81 11.02
C GLY A 58 -88.59 -84.64 10.10
N GLU A 59 -88.69 -83.77 9.11
CA GLU A 59 -87.59 -83.45 8.19
C GLU A 59 -86.75 -82.28 8.75
N SER A 60 -87.41 -81.33 9.39
CA SER A 60 -86.82 -80.18 10.08
C SER A 60 -87.20 -80.14 11.56
N MET A 61 -86.36 -79.53 12.39
CA MET A 61 -86.68 -79.29 13.80
C MET A 61 -87.88 -78.35 13.98
N GLN A 62 -88.26 -77.59 12.95
CA GLN A 62 -89.45 -76.74 12.95
C GLN A 62 -90.75 -77.55 12.77
N ASP A 63 -90.68 -78.78 12.27
CA ASP A 63 -91.86 -79.66 12.03
C ASP A 63 -92.49 -80.17 13.33
N VAL A 64 -91.87 -79.89 14.47
CA VAL A 64 -92.47 -80.09 15.79
C VAL A 64 -93.57 -79.07 16.08
N ILE A 65 -93.59 -77.93 15.38
CA ILE A 65 -94.62 -76.89 15.52
C ILE A 65 -95.83 -77.28 14.68
N PHE A 66 -97.03 -77.21 15.28
CA PHE A 66 -98.27 -77.48 14.55
C PHE A 66 -98.39 -76.59 13.29
N SER A 67 -98.43 -77.24 12.13
CA SER A 67 -98.43 -76.59 10.81
C SER A 67 -99.80 -76.08 10.36
N GLY A 68 -100.87 -76.36 11.10
CA GLY A 68 -102.24 -75.97 10.74
C GLY A 68 -103.01 -77.11 10.07
N THR A 69 -104.33 -77.02 10.09
CA THR A 69 -105.26 -77.88 9.34
C THR A 69 -106.28 -77.00 8.61
N THR A 70 -107.14 -77.58 7.78
CA THR A 70 -108.22 -76.85 7.09
C THR A 70 -109.15 -76.09 8.04
N SER A 71 -109.30 -76.56 9.28
CA SER A 71 -110.15 -75.95 10.32
C SER A 71 -109.38 -75.15 11.38
N ARG A 72 -108.05 -75.23 11.45
CA ARG A 72 -107.25 -74.60 12.53
C ARG A 72 -105.99 -73.93 11.99
N LYS A 73 -105.73 -72.70 12.45
CA LYS A 73 -104.52 -71.95 12.10
C LYS A 73 -103.26 -72.62 12.65
N ALA A 74 -102.15 -72.44 11.96
CA ALA A 74 -100.83 -72.90 12.39
C ALA A 74 -100.41 -72.24 13.71
N SER A 75 -99.69 -72.97 14.56
CA SER A 75 -99.14 -72.40 15.79
C SER A 75 -97.88 -71.57 15.48
N ALA A 76 -97.68 -70.49 16.23
CA ALA A 76 -96.47 -69.67 16.18
C ALA A 76 -95.28 -70.32 16.93
N ARG A 77 -95.57 -71.19 17.90
CA ARG A 77 -94.57 -71.87 18.74
C ARG A 77 -95.05 -73.24 19.19
N ALA A 78 -94.11 -74.13 19.48
CA ALA A 78 -94.34 -75.37 20.21
C ALA A 78 -93.75 -75.24 21.61
N SER A 79 -94.47 -75.70 22.63
CA SER A 79 -93.97 -75.81 23.99
C SER A 79 -94.32 -77.16 24.58
N VAL A 80 -93.32 -77.80 25.18
CA VAL A 80 -93.50 -79.05 25.92
C VAL A 80 -92.85 -78.87 27.29
N GLU A 81 -93.56 -79.24 28.34
CA GLU A 81 -93.08 -79.24 29.71
C GLU A 81 -93.28 -80.62 30.33
N LEU A 82 -92.19 -81.18 30.84
CA LEU A 82 -92.15 -82.43 31.58
C LEU A 82 -91.97 -82.11 33.05
N VAL A 83 -92.89 -82.60 33.89
CA VAL A 83 -92.84 -82.40 35.34
C VAL A 83 -92.47 -83.72 36.00
N PHE A 84 -91.38 -83.72 36.76
CA PHE A 84 -90.83 -84.89 37.40
C PHE A 84 -90.89 -84.77 38.92
N ASP A 85 -91.28 -85.86 39.56
CA ASP A 85 -91.14 -86.07 41.00
C ASP A 85 -89.71 -86.55 41.32
N ASN A 86 -89.03 -85.80 42.16
CA ASN A 86 -87.68 -86.05 42.66
C ASN A 86 -87.64 -86.32 44.18
N SER A 87 -88.76 -86.76 44.79
CA SER A 87 -88.84 -87.17 46.21
C SER A 87 -87.75 -88.17 46.65
N LEU A 88 -87.27 -89.02 45.73
CA LEU A 88 -86.21 -89.99 45.97
C LEU A 88 -84.77 -89.43 45.84
N GLY A 89 -84.60 -88.13 45.59
CA GLY A 89 -83.30 -87.44 45.59
C GLY A 89 -82.27 -87.97 44.57
N ARG A 90 -82.73 -88.59 43.46
CA ARG A 90 -81.83 -89.23 42.48
C ARG A 90 -81.11 -88.24 41.56
N ILE A 91 -81.58 -87.00 41.48
CA ILE A 91 -80.97 -85.93 40.70
C ILE A 91 -79.91 -85.24 41.56
N GLY A 92 -78.67 -85.19 41.07
CA GLY A 92 -77.57 -84.48 41.73
C GLY A 92 -77.45 -83.02 41.29
N GLY A 93 -76.61 -82.25 41.98
CA GLY A 93 -76.29 -80.86 41.62
C GLY A 93 -77.25 -79.82 42.22
N SER A 94 -77.22 -78.61 41.67
CA SER A 94 -78.00 -77.44 42.13
C SER A 94 -79.52 -77.66 42.10
N TRP A 95 -80.01 -78.59 41.28
CA TRP A 95 -81.43 -78.88 41.10
C TRP A 95 -81.95 -80.02 41.97
N GLY A 96 -81.07 -80.73 42.69
CA GLY A 96 -81.44 -81.87 43.54
C GLY A 96 -82.23 -81.50 44.80
N GLN A 97 -82.23 -80.21 45.18
CA GLN A 97 -82.94 -79.69 46.35
C GLN A 97 -84.45 -79.58 46.15
N PHE A 98 -84.91 -79.59 44.89
CA PHE A 98 -86.33 -79.47 44.57
C PHE A 98 -87.01 -80.84 44.58
N ALA A 99 -88.13 -80.95 45.31
CA ALA A 99 -88.95 -82.15 45.33
C ALA A 99 -89.66 -82.41 43.99
N GLU A 100 -89.93 -81.35 43.23
CA GLU A 100 -90.55 -81.40 41.91
C GLU A 100 -89.72 -80.55 40.93
N LEU A 101 -89.49 -81.09 39.74
CA LEU A 101 -88.63 -80.47 38.73
C LEU A 101 -89.39 -80.41 37.40
N SER A 102 -89.62 -79.21 36.89
CA SER A 102 -90.20 -79.00 35.57
C SER A 102 -89.12 -78.66 34.54
N VAL A 103 -89.07 -79.41 33.44
CA VAL A 103 -88.19 -79.13 32.30
C VAL A 103 -89.08 -78.74 31.13
N ARG A 104 -88.94 -77.52 30.65
CA ARG A 104 -89.72 -76.98 29.53
C ARG A 104 -88.82 -76.56 28.38
N ARG A 105 -89.16 -76.99 27.17
CA ARG A 105 -88.58 -76.52 25.92
C ARG A 105 -89.62 -75.77 25.11
N VAL A 106 -89.26 -74.60 24.60
CA VAL A 106 -90.10 -73.78 23.70
C VAL A 106 -89.33 -73.51 22.43
N LEU A 107 -89.96 -73.71 21.27
CA LEU A 107 -89.39 -73.41 19.96
C LEU A 107 -90.34 -72.51 19.19
N GLY A 108 -89.84 -71.36 18.74
CA GLY A 108 -90.52 -70.46 17.83
C GLY A 108 -90.23 -70.78 16.36
N ARG A 109 -91.06 -70.26 15.45
CA ARG A 109 -90.83 -70.33 14.00
C ARG A 109 -89.61 -69.54 13.53
N ASP A 110 -89.12 -68.63 14.35
CA ASP A 110 -87.84 -67.93 14.21
C ASP A 110 -86.61 -68.84 14.42
N GLY A 111 -86.83 -70.10 14.83
CA GLY A 111 -85.77 -71.08 15.09
C GLY A 111 -85.15 -70.97 16.48
N GLN A 112 -85.63 -70.04 17.32
CA GLN A 112 -85.12 -69.90 18.69
C GLN A 112 -85.68 -71.01 19.59
N SER A 113 -84.78 -71.85 20.10
CA SER A 113 -85.10 -72.93 21.05
C SER A 113 -84.67 -72.53 22.45
N ILE A 114 -85.62 -72.24 23.32
CA ILE A 114 -85.39 -71.84 24.72
C ILE A 114 -85.64 -73.05 25.62
N TYR A 115 -84.67 -73.36 26.49
CA TYR A 115 -84.80 -74.36 27.54
C TYR A 115 -85.00 -73.68 28.88
N SER A 116 -85.84 -74.27 29.73
CA SER A 116 -86.04 -73.80 31.09
C SER A 116 -86.21 -74.95 32.06
N ILE A 117 -85.63 -74.82 33.25
CA ILE A 117 -85.82 -75.73 34.39
C ILE A 117 -86.47 -74.91 35.51
N ASN A 118 -87.61 -75.35 36.05
CA ASN A 118 -88.36 -74.63 37.08
C ASN A 118 -88.57 -73.14 36.74
N ASN A 119 -88.98 -72.86 35.50
CA ASN A 119 -89.14 -71.52 34.92
C ASN A 119 -87.85 -70.66 34.78
N GLN A 120 -86.67 -71.15 35.13
CA GLN A 120 -85.40 -70.46 34.89
C GLN A 120 -84.83 -70.85 33.54
N VAL A 121 -84.41 -69.87 32.73
CA VAL A 121 -83.81 -70.14 31.41
C VAL A 121 -82.41 -70.72 31.60
N VAL A 122 -82.15 -71.86 30.97
CA VAL A 122 -80.89 -72.61 31.08
C VAL A 122 -80.33 -72.95 29.71
N ARG A 123 -79.04 -73.30 29.66
CA ARG A 123 -78.44 -73.78 28.41
C ARG A 123 -78.89 -75.22 28.15
N ARG A 124 -78.90 -75.61 26.88
CA ARG A 124 -79.17 -77.01 26.48
C ARG A 124 -78.23 -78.00 27.19
N ARG A 125 -76.96 -77.62 27.37
CA ARG A 125 -75.96 -78.43 28.07
C ARG A 125 -76.39 -78.70 29.52
N ASP A 126 -76.93 -77.70 30.21
CA ASP A 126 -77.37 -77.84 31.60
C ASP A 126 -78.54 -78.85 31.73
N VAL A 127 -79.45 -78.87 30.75
CA VAL A 127 -80.53 -79.89 30.67
C VAL A 127 -79.95 -81.28 30.40
N HIS A 128 -78.95 -81.39 29.52
CA HIS A 128 -78.28 -82.67 29.25
C HIS A 128 -77.55 -83.19 30.49
N ASP A 129 -76.81 -82.32 31.17
CA ASP A 129 -76.04 -82.63 32.38
C ASP A 129 -76.97 -83.05 33.55
N LEU A 130 -78.18 -82.50 33.61
CA LEU A 130 -79.20 -82.89 34.59
C LEU A 130 -79.62 -84.37 34.45
N PHE A 131 -79.78 -84.84 33.21
CA PHE A 131 -80.19 -86.22 32.92
C PHE A 131 -79.01 -87.18 32.70
N LEU A 132 -77.78 -86.69 32.74
CA LEU A 132 -76.58 -87.49 32.53
C LEU A 132 -76.42 -88.52 33.67
N GLY A 133 -76.36 -89.80 33.29
CA GLY A 133 -76.30 -90.92 34.24
C GLY A 133 -77.65 -91.35 34.83
N THR A 134 -78.76 -90.69 34.46
CA THR A 134 -80.12 -91.14 34.82
C THR A 134 -80.74 -92.10 33.80
N GLY A 135 -80.05 -92.31 32.68
CA GLY A 135 -80.54 -93.11 31.54
C GLY A 135 -81.57 -92.38 30.66
N LEU A 136 -81.87 -91.10 30.92
CA LEU A 136 -82.84 -90.26 30.21
C LEU A 136 -82.21 -89.16 29.34
N GLY A 137 -81.04 -89.41 28.74
CA GLY A 137 -80.39 -88.50 27.78
C GLY A 137 -80.85 -88.66 26.31
N PRO A 138 -80.30 -87.86 25.37
CA PRO A 138 -80.50 -88.04 23.93
C PRO A 138 -79.95 -89.38 23.39
N ARG A 139 -79.09 -90.07 24.14
CA ARG A 139 -78.65 -91.46 23.85
C ARG A 139 -79.28 -92.48 24.82
N ALA A 140 -80.35 -92.08 25.52
CA ALA A 140 -81.06 -92.88 26.50
C ALA A 140 -81.47 -94.25 25.97
N TYR A 141 -81.08 -95.30 26.69
CA TYR A 141 -81.69 -96.61 26.56
C TYR A 141 -83.14 -96.64 27.10
N ALA A 142 -83.52 -95.67 27.94
CA ALA A 142 -84.83 -95.65 28.60
C ALA A 142 -86.01 -95.28 27.66
N ILE A 143 -85.74 -94.68 26.50
CA ILE A 143 -86.79 -94.29 25.55
C ILE A 143 -86.67 -95.13 24.27
N ILE A 144 -87.46 -96.20 24.21
CA ILE A 144 -87.48 -97.11 23.06
C ILE A 144 -88.46 -96.56 22.02
N GLY A 145 -87.94 -96.18 20.86
CA GLY A 145 -88.70 -95.70 19.72
C GLY A 145 -88.96 -96.81 18.71
N GLN A 146 -89.71 -96.48 17.66
CA GLN A 146 -89.93 -97.39 16.55
C GLN A 146 -88.60 -97.67 15.83
N GLY A 147 -88.25 -98.95 15.66
CA GLY A 147 -86.99 -99.38 15.04
C GLY A 147 -85.75 -99.31 15.95
N THR A 148 -85.85 -98.80 17.18
CA THR A 148 -84.71 -98.72 18.12
C THR A 148 -84.20 -100.11 18.52
N ILE A 149 -85.09 -101.09 18.67
CA ILE A 149 -84.72 -102.48 19.04
C ILE A 149 -83.86 -103.12 17.94
N SER A 150 -84.30 -103.05 16.68
CA SER A 150 -83.53 -103.55 15.53
C SER A 150 -82.17 -102.88 15.42
N ARG A 151 -82.11 -101.55 15.62
CA ARG A 151 -80.85 -100.79 15.60
C ARG A 151 -79.87 -101.29 16.65
N ILE A 152 -80.31 -101.56 17.88
CA ILE A 152 -79.44 -102.07 18.95
C ILE A 152 -78.88 -103.45 18.61
N ILE A 153 -79.71 -104.32 18.00
CA ILE A 153 -79.30 -105.67 17.58
C ILE A 153 -78.27 -105.62 16.43
N GLU A 154 -78.41 -104.66 15.52
CA GLU A 154 -77.54 -104.49 14.34
C GLU A 154 -76.32 -103.57 14.58
N SER A 155 -76.20 -102.96 15.76
CA SER A 155 -75.14 -101.97 16.08
C SER A 155 -73.74 -102.59 16.18
N ARG A 156 -72.72 -101.83 15.79
CA ARG A 156 -71.31 -102.25 15.96
C ARG A 156 -70.91 -102.26 17.44
N PRO A 157 -69.90 -103.07 17.84
CA PRO A 157 -69.43 -103.12 19.23
C PRO A 157 -69.04 -101.76 19.82
N GLU A 158 -68.45 -100.86 19.03
CA GLU A 158 -68.06 -99.52 19.48
C GLU A 158 -69.28 -98.63 19.79
N GLU A 159 -70.36 -98.79 19.03
CA GLU A 159 -71.63 -98.09 19.24
C GLU A 159 -72.38 -98.67 20.43
N LEU A 160 -72.39 -100.01 20.56
CA LEU A 160 -72.98 -100.71 21.70
C LEU A 160 -72.29 -100.34 23.02
N ARG A 161 -70.96 -100.16 23.00
CA ARG A 161 -70.16 -99.75 24.15
C ARG A 161 -70.67 -98.44 24.77
N VAL A 162 -71.08 -97.46 23.96
CA VAL A 162 -71.61 -96.19 24.47
C VAL A 162 -72.88 -96.42 25.31
N PHE A 163 -73.77 -97.30 24.86
CA PHE A 163 -74.98 -97.65 25.60
C PHE A 163 -74.67 -98.39 26.90
N LEU A 164 -73.69 -99.33 26.87
CA LEU A 164 -73.25 -100.05 28.06
C LEU A 164 -72.59 -99.11 29.09
N GLU A 165 -71.80 -98.15 28.64
CA GLU A 165 -71.14 -97.17 29.51
C GLU A 165 -72.12 -96.17 30.14
N GLU A 166 -73.16 -95.78 29.40
CA GLU A 166 -74.27 -94.98 29.93
C GLU A 166 -75.09 -95.77 30.95
N ALA A 167 -75.39 -97.05 30.67
CA ALA A 167 -76.06 -97.94 31.61
C ALA A 167 -75.24 -98.21 32.87
N ALA A 168 -73.91 -98.29 32.76
CA ALA A 168 -72.98 -98.43 33.88
C ALA A 168 -72.72 -97.11 34.64
N GLY A 169 -73.20 -95.97 34.12
CA GLY A 169 -73.03 -94.65 34.76
C GLY A 169 -71.61 -94.09 34.75
N VAL A 170 -70.69 -94.68 33.97
CA VAL A 170 -69.26 -94.29 33.93
C VAL A 170 -69.03 -93.04 33.08
N SER A 171 -69.96 -92.70 32.19
CA SER A 171 -69.87 -91.54 31.28
C SER A 171 -69.65 -90.21 32.00
N ARG A 172 -70.25 -90.02 33.19
CA ARG A 172 -70.07 -88.81 34.01
C ARG A 172 -68.61 -88.60 34.44
N TYR A 173 -67.96 -89.67 34.86
CA TYR A 173 -66.57 -89.61 35.34
C TYR A 173 -65.59 -89.40 34.19
N ARG A 174 -65.86 -90.00 33.03
CA ARG A 174 -65.03 -89.79 31.83
C ARG A 174 -65.08 -88.37 31.31
N GLU A 175 -66.28 -87.79 31.22
CA GLU A 175 -66.42 -86.41 30.76
C GLU A 175 -65.73 -85.43 31.70
N ARG A 176 -65.91 -85.61 33.02
CA ARG A 176 -65.25 -84.79 34.04
C ARG A 176 -63.73 -84.91 34.01
N ARG A 177 -63.20 -86.12 33.77
CA ARG A 177 -61.76 -86.35 33.62
C ARG A 177 -61.21 -85.60 32.40
N ARG A 178 -61.88 -85.71 31.25
CA ARG A 178 -61.47 -85.03 30.01
C ARG A 178 -61.44 -83.51 30.17
N GLU A 179 -62.47 -82.94 30.80
CA GLU A 179 -62.51 -81.50 31.08
C GLU A 179 -61.38 -81.05 32.01
N THR A 180 -61.09 -81.85 33.05
CA THR A 180 -60.01 -81.54 34.00
C THR A 180 -58.63 -81.64 33.34
N GLU A 181 -58.41 -82.65 32.50
CA GLU A 181 -57.18 -82.80 31.71
C GLU A 181 -56.97 -81.61 30.77
N GLY A 182 -58.03 -81.13 30.10
CA GLY A 182 -57.97 -79.92 29.28
C GLY A 182 -57.54 -78.69 30.08
N ARG A 183 -58.22 -78.41 31.20
CA ARG A 183 -57.87 -77.27 32.07
C ARG A 183 -56.44 -77.33 32.60
N LEU A 184 -55.94 -78.53 32.91
CA LEU A 184 -54.57 -78.71 33.37
C LEU A 184 -53.56 -78.41 32.25
N SER A 185 -53.85 -78.82 31.02
CA SER A 185 -53.03 -78.52 29.84
C SER A 185 -52.95 -77.01 29.61
N ASP A 186 -54.10 -76.33 29.60
CA ASP A 186 -54.17 -74.87 29.42
C ASP A 186 -53.37 -74.13 30.50
N THR A 187 -53.45 -74.59 31.75
CA THR A 187 -52.71 -74.00 32.88
C THR A 187 -51.20 -74.17 32.71
N ARG A 188 -50.74 -75.32 32.21
CA ARG A 188 -49.31 -75.56 31.95
C ARG A 188 -48.78 -74.67 30.85
N GLU A 189 -49.54 -74.50 29.76
CA GLU A 189 -49.16 -73.61 28.66
C GLU A 189 -49.05 -72.15 29.14
N ASN A 190 -50.01 -71.71 29.96
CA ASN A 190 -49.96 -70.38 30.57
C ASN A 190 -48.73 -70.19 31.47
N LEU A 191 -48.34 -71.21 32.24
CA LEU A 191 -47.15 -71.14 33.09
C LEU A 191 -45.88 -71.00 32.26
N THR A 192 -45.72 -71.80 31.20
CA THR A 192 -44.59 -71.71 30.27
C THR A 192 -44.46 -70.30 29.69
N ARG A 193 -45.59 -69.70 29.29
CA ARG A 193 -45.59 -68.33 28.76
C ARG A 193 -45.15 -67.30 29.81
N VAL A 194 -45.55 -67.46 31.07
CA VAL A 194 -45.09 -66.58 32.15
C VAL A 194 -43.60 -66.73 32.40
N GLU A 195 -43.07 -67.96 32.36
CA GLU A 195 -41.63 -68.21 32.49
C GLU A 195 -40.82 -67.54 31.37
N ASP A 196 -41.31 -67.57 30.12
CA ASP A 196 -40.67 -66.89 29.00
C ASP A 196 -40.64 -65.37 29.20
N ILE A 197 -41.76 -64.77 29.64
CA ILE A 197 -41.83 -63.33 29.95
C ILE A 197 -40.86 -62.97 31.08
N LEU A 198 -40.77 -63.80 32.12
CA LEU A 198 -39.84 -63.55 33.23
C LEU A 198 -38.38 -63.59 32.77
N ARG A 199 -38.00 -64.52 31.88
CA ARG A 199 -36.65 -64.56 31.31
C ARG A 199 -36.36 -63.28 30.52
N GLU A 200 -37.26 -62.87 29.65
CA GLU A 200 -37.10 -61.64 28.86
C GLU A 200 -36.96 -60.40 29.76
N LEU A 201 -37.81 -60.27 30.79
CA LEU A 201 -37.75 -59.15 31.72
C LEU A 201 -36.44 -59.13 32.52
N ASN A 202 -35.94 -60.28 32.96
CA ASN A 202 -34.65 -60.37 33.66
C ASN A 202 -33.48 -59.94 32.74
N ASP A 203 -33.50 -60.34 31.47
CA ASP A 203 -32.50 -59.91 30.49
C ASP A 203 -32.59 -58.40 30.19
N GLN A 204 -33.80 -57.82 30.23
CA GLN A 204 -33.98 -56.37 30.14
C GLN A 204 -33.44 -55.65 31.38
N ILE A 205 -33.73 -56.15 32.59
CA ILE A 205 -33.21 -55.61 33.86
C ILE A 205 -31.68 -55.59 33.84
N GLY A 206 -31.03 -56.71 33.51
CA GLY A 206 -29.56 -56.78 33.47
C GLY A 206 -28.91 -55.88 32.41
N ARG A 207 -29.64 -55.48 31.36
CA ARG A 207 -29.19 -54.45 30.40
C ARG A 207 -29.35 -53.04 30.99
N LEU A 208 -30.49 -52.76 31.63
CA LEU A 208 -30.78 -51.47 32.25
C LEU A 208 -29.85 -51.18 33.43
N GLU A 209 -29.50 -52.18 34.24
CA GLU A 209 -28.54 -52.04 35.34
C GLU A 209 -27.16 -51.61 34.82
N ARG A 210 -26.65 -52.26 33.77
CA ARG A 210 -25.38 -51.88 33.13
C ARG A 210 -25.42 -50.47 32.55
N GLN A 211 -26.55 -50.07 31.95
CA GLN A 211 -26.74 -48.71 31.46
C GLN A 211 -26.78 -47.68 32.60
N ALA A 212 -27.43 -48.00 33.71
CA ALA A 212 -27.50 -47.16 34.89
C ALA A 212 -26.11 -46.97 35.53
N GLU A 213 -25.32 -48.03 35.63
CA GLU A 213 -23.95 -47.97 36.14
C GLU A 213 -23.05 -47.09 35.25
N LEU A 214 -23.11 -47.27 33.93
CA LEU A 214 -22.39 -46.43 32.98
C LEU A 214 -22.81 -44.96 33.07
N ALA A 215 -24.11 -44.69 33.17
CA ALA A 215 -24.64 -43.34 33.31
C ALA A 215 -24.22 -42.69 34.65
N ALA A 216 -24.20 -43.45 35.74
CA ALA A 216 -23.73 -42.98 37.04
C ALA A 216 -22.24 -42.60 36.98
N ARG A 217 -21.41 -43.49 36.43
CA ARG A 217 -19.97 -43.23 36.25
C ARG A 217 -19.70 -42.04 35.32
N PHE A 218 -20.48 -41.90 34.26
CA PHE A 218 -20.38 -40.74 33.37
C PHE A 218 -20.67 -39.43 34.11
N ARG A 219 -21.75 -39.38 34.91
CA ARG A 219 -22.10 -38.19 35.70
C ARG A 219 -21.02 -37.83 36.72
N GLU A 220 -20.43 -38.83 37.36
CA GLU A 220 -19.31 -38.61 38.29
C GLU A 220 -18.10 -38.00 37.58
N LEU A 221 -17.69 -38.58 36.44
CA LEU A 221 -16.58 -38.08 35.63
C LEU A 221 -16.86 -36.68 35.05
N GLU A 222 -18.09 -36.40 34.65
CA GLU A 222 -18.51 -35.08 34.17
C GLU A 222 -18.43 -34.03 35.28
N SER A 223 -18.88 -34.37 36.48
CA SER A 223 -18.76 -33.50 37.65
C SER A 223 -17.30 -33.19 38.00
N ASP A 224 -16.43 -34.21 37.99
CA ASP A 224 -15.00 -34.07 38.25
C ASP A 224 -14.30 -33.23 37.15
N ARG A 225 -14.64 -33.48 35.88
CA ARG A 225 -14.17 -32.66 34.74
C ARG A 225 -14.54 -31.20 34.96
N ASP A 226 -15.80 -30.91 35.26
CA ASP A 226 -16.29 -29.55 35.42
C ASP A 226 -15.62 -28.85 36.61
N ALA A 227 -15.41 -29.56 37.73
CA ALA A 227 -14.68 -29.04 38.87
C ALA A 227 -13.22 -28.70 38.51
N LYS A 228 -12.51 -29.62 37.84
CA LYS A 228 -11.12 -29.40 37.38
C LYS A 228 -11.02 -28.29 36.35
N GLN A 229 -11.97 -28.20 35.42
CA GLN A 229 -12.02 -27.15 34.41
C GLN A 229 -12.25 -25.78 35.07
N ARG A 230 -13.18 -25.68 36.03
CA ARG A 230 -13.36 -24.46 36.84
C ARG A 230 -12.08 -24.06 37.57
N MET A 231 -11.38 -25.03 38.18
CA MET A 231 -10.11 -24.78 38.86
C MET A 231 -9.04 -24.24 37.89
N LEU A 232 -8.91 -24.85 36.71
CA LEU A 232 -8.00 -24.38 35.66
C LEU A 232 -8.31 -22.95 35.23
N TRP A 233 -9.60 -22.60 35.09
CA TRP A 233 -9.99 -21.23 34.74
C TRP A 233 -9.65 -20.21 35.83
N ILE A 234 -9.79 -20.59 37.11
CA ILE A 234 -9.37 -19.73 38.23
C ILE A 234 -7.86 -19.50 38.17
N LEU A 235 -7.06 -20.56 38.01
CA LEU A 235 -5.59 -20.44 37.88
C LEU A 235 -5.19 -19.53 36.72
N ARG A 236 -5.79 -19.74 35.53
CA ARG A 236 -5.52 -18.89 34.35
C ARG A 236 -5.92 -17.44 34.57
N ARG A 237 -7.02 -17.19 35.27
CA ARG A 237 -7.43 -15.84 35.64
C ARG A 237 -6.38 -15.21 36.56
N ASP A 238 -5.94 -15.93 37.59
CA ASP A 238 -4.98 -15.41 38.56
C ASP A 238 -3.62 -15.13 37.90
N ASP A 239 -3.15 -16.02 37.02
CA ASP A 239 -1.96 -15.80 36.19
C ASP A 239 -2.11 -14.56 35.29
N ALA A 240 -3.26 -14.40 34.64
CA ALA A 240 -3.53 -13.23 33.78
C ALA A 240 -3.58 -11.92 34.58
N VAL A 241 -4.15 -11.93 35.79
CA VAL A 241 -4.17 -10.78 36.70
C VAL A 241 -2.75 -10.44 37.19
N ALA A 242 -1.96 -11.45 37.55
CA ALA A 242 -0.57 -11.25 37.94
C ALA A 242 0.26 -10.64 36.80
N GLU A 243 0.09 -11.16 35.58
CA GLU A 243 0.77 -10.64 34.40
C GLU A 243 0.30 -9.22 34.04
N GLN A 244 -1.00 -8.94 34.13
CA GLN A 244 -1.54 -7.60 33.96
C GLN A 244 -0.92 -6.61 34.96
N SER A 245 -0.84 -7.00 36.24
CA SER A 245 -0.23 -6.16 37.29
C SER A 245 1.25 -5.91 37.02
N ARG A 246 1.99 -6.94 36.58
CA ARG A 246 3.40 -6.83 36.19
C ARG A 246 3.59 -5.83 35.04
N ILE A 247 2.81 -5.96 33.98
CA ILE A 247 2.87 -5.06 32.81
C ILE A 247 2.45 -3.64 33.22
N ALA A 248 1.41 -3.47 34.03
CA ALA A 248 1.00 -2.17 34.53
C ALA A 248 2.11 -1.48 35.33
N GLY A 249 2.83 -2.23 36.16
CA GLY A 249 4.02 -1.73 36.87
C GLY A 249 5.14 -1.30 35.92
N GLN A 250 5.40 -2.06 34.86
CA GLN A 250 6.38 -1.70 33.83
C GLN A 250 5.98 -0.43 33.06
N ILE A 251 4.70 -0.29 32.73
CA ILE A 251 4.16 0.92 32.08
C ILE A 251 4.36 2.13 33.00
N ALA A 252 3.99 2.03 34.28
CA ALA A 252 4.16 3.12 35.24
C ALA A 252 5.63 3.53 35.39
N ALA A 253 6.55 2.55 35.47
CA ALA A 253 7.98 2.83 35.51
C ALA A 253 8.49 3.52 34.24
N ALA A 254 8.05 3.07 33.06
CA ALA A 254 8.41 3.69 31.79
C ALA A 254 7.84 5.12 31.65
N SER A 255 6.60 5.35 32.10
CA SER A 255 6.00 6.69 32.14
C SER A 255 6.80 7.63 33.02
N ASN A 256 7.18 7.20 34.23
CA ASN A 256 8.03 8.01 35.12
C ASN A 256 9.39 8.32 34.49
N ALA A 257 10.00 7.35 33.80
CA ALA A 257 11.27 7.57 33.10
C ALA A 257 11.14 8.57 31.94
N ILE A 258 10.00 8.56 31.22
CA ILE A 258 9.72 9.57 30.18
C ILE A 258 9.59 10.95 30.81
N GLU A 259 8.84 11.09 31.90
CA GLU A 259 8.69 12.37 32.60
C GLU A 259 10.03 12.90 33.11
N GLU A 260 10.88 12.03 33.68
CA GLU A 260 12.24 12.37 34.10
C GLU A 260 13.08 12.90 32.93
N ARG A 261 13.08 12.19 31.78
CA ARG A 261 13.82 12.62 30.59
C ARG A 261 13.27 13.89 29.97
N GLN A 262 11.95 14.11 30.02
CA GLN A 262 11.35 15.37 29.56
C GLN A 262 11.74 16.54 30.47
N ALA A 263 11.79 16.34 31.79
CA ALA A 263 12.26 17.36 32.72
C ALA A 263 13.75 17.68 32.49
N GLU A 264 14.57 16.65 32.26
CA GLU A 264 15.99 16.81 31.94
C GLU A 264 16.19 17.56 30.61
N LEU A 265 15.42 17.20 29.57
CA LEU A 265 15.45 17.89 28.28
C LEU A 265 15.10 19.37 28.43
N ARG A 266 14.01 19.71 29.14
CA ARG A 266 13.63 21.10 29.40
C ARG A 266 14.70 21.87 30.16
N ARG A 267 15.36 21.23 31.12
CA ARG A 267 16.50 21.84 31.84
C ARG A 267 17.64 22.15 30.86
N LEU A 268 18.03 21.17 30.04
CA LEU A 268 19.10 21.34 29.04
C LEU A 268 18.75 22.38 27.98
N GLU A 269 17.50 22.46 27.53
CA GLU A 269 17.03 23.51 26.62
C GLU A 269 17.14 24.90 27.25
N SER A 270 16.75 25.04 28.51
CA SER A 270 16.90 26.30 29.25
C SER A 270 18.38 26.68 29.44
N GLU A 271 19.25 25.72 29.74
CA GLU A 271 20.70 25.94 29.85
C GLU A 271 21.29 26.36 28.50
N LEU A 272 20.90 25.69 27.41
CA LEU A 272 21.33 26.03 26.06
C LEU A 272 20.93 27.46 25.67
N GLU A 273 19.69 27.85 25.99
CA GLU A 273 19.21 29.20 25.67
C GLU A 273 19.94 30.26 26.49
N SER A 274 20.25 29.98 27.77
CA SER A 274 21.10 30.84 28.59
C SER A 274 22.50 30.98 28.00
N VAL A 275 23.10 29.88 27.53
CA VAL A 275 24.42 29.90 26.89
C VAL A 275 24.36 30.70 25.59
N ARG A 276 23.34 30.52 24.75
CA ARG A 276 23.14 31.30 23.52
C ARG A 276 23.02 32.79 23.80
N ALA A 277 22.20 33.17 24.79
CA ALA A 277 22.07 34.56 25.21
C ALA A 277 23.43 35.15 25.63
N SER A 278 24.21 34.41 26.42
CA SER A 278 25.56 34.83 26.82
C SER A 278 26.52 34.96 25.63
N HIS A 279 26.42 34.06 24.65
CA HIS A 279 27.24 34.11 23.43
C HIS A 279 26.88 35.32 22.56
N TYR A 280 25.59 35.61 22.37
CA TYR A 280 25.15 36.81 21.63
C TYR A 280 25.60 38.09 22.33
N ALA A 281 25.45 38.18 23.65
CA ALA A 281 25.93 39.33 24.41
C ALA A 281 27.45 39.53 24.25
N ALA A 282 28.24 38.46 24.34
CA ALA A 282 29.68 38.52 24.09
C ALA A 282 30.00 38.91 22.64
N GLY A 283 29.23 38.42 21.66
CA GLY A 283 29.35 38.81 20.25
C GLY A 283 29.07 40.30 20.03
N ASP A 284 28.04 40.84 20.67
CA ASP A 284 27.71 42.27 20.62
C ASP A 284 28.82 43.12 21.26
N GLU A 285 29.40 42.66 22.38
CA GLU A 285 30.56 43.32 22.99
C GLU A 285 31.78 43.34 22.06
N VAL A 286 32.05 42.23 21.37
CA VAL A 286 33.13 42.15 20.37
C VAL A 286 32.85 43.09 19.20
N HIS A 287 31.63 43.11 18.66
CA HIS A 287 31.26 44.03 17.58
C HIS A 287 31.36 45.49 18.01
N ALA A 288 30.94 45.82 19.24
CA ALA A 288 31.10 47.16 19.78
C ALA A 288 32.58 47.54 19.95
N ALA A 289 33.42 46.61 20.41
CA ALA A 289 34.86 46.82 20.50
C ALA A 289 35.52 46.99 19.12
N GLN A 290 35.12 46.20 18.12
CA GLN A 290 35.55 46.35 16.73
C GLN A 290 35.12 47.69 16.13
N GLY A 291 33.88 48.13 16.38
CA GLY A 291 33.39 49.45 15.97
C GLY A 291 34.26 50.57 16.53
N ARG A 292 34.53 50.55 17.85
CA ARG A 292 35.44 51.51 18.49
C ARG A 292 36.85 51.46 17.88
N LEU A 293 37.37 50.28 17.56
CA LEU A 293 38.65 50.12 16.90
C LEU A 293 38.66 50.74 15.50
N TYR A 294 37.59 50.55 14.71
CA TYR A 294 37.46 51.18 13.39
C TYR A 294 37.35 52.70 13.48
N ASP A 295 36.61 53.23 14.44
CA ASP A 295 36.51 54.67 14.68
C ASP A 295 37.88 55.28 15.01
N VAL A 296 38.61 54.66 15.94
CA VAL A 296 39.98 55.07 16.30
C VAL A 296 40.91 54.95 15.09
N ASN A 297 40.84 53.87 14.31
CA ASN A 297 41.66 53.72 13.11
C ASN A 297 41.33 54.76 12.03
N ALA A 298 40.06 55.12 11.86
CA ALA A 298 39.64 56.17 10.94
C ALA A 298 40.13 57.56 11.41
N GLU A 299 40.09 57.82 12.71
CA GLU A 299 40.65 59.02 13.31
C GLU A 299 42.17 59.09 13.13
N VAL A 300 42.88 57.98 13.38
CA VAL A 300 44.32 57.87 13.12
C VAL A 300 44.62 58.12 11.64
N ALA A 301 43.91 57.49 10.70
CA ALA A 301 44.12 57.68 9.28
C ALA A 301 43.84 59.13 8.83
N ARG A 302 42.82 59.78 9.41
CA ARG A 302 42.53 61.21 9.19
C ARG A 302 43.68 62.07 9.70
N LEU A 303 44.11 61.87 10.94
CA LEU A 303 45.23 62.61 11.53
C LEU A 303 46.52 62.40 10.73
N GLU A 304 46.81 61.18 10.26
CA GLU A 304 47.95 60.90 9.39
C GLU A 304 47.84 61.62 8.04
N SER A 305 46.64 61.69 7.46
CA SER A 305 46.39 62.47 6.24
C SER A 305 46.60 63.95 6.47
N ASP A 306 46.08 64.50 7.57
CA ASP A 306 46.25 65.90 7.95
C ASP A 306 47.74 66.22 8.20
N ILE A 307 48.46 65.35 8.90
CA ILE A 307 49.91 65.46 9.08
C ILE A 307 50.63 65.46 7.74
N ARG A 308 50.26 64.57 6.79
CA ARG A 308 50.83 64.57 5.43
C ARG A 308 50.59 65.88 4.70
N VAL A 309 49.36 66.41 4.73
CA VAL A 309 49.02 67.70 4.10
C VAL A 309 49.80 68.84 4.75
N VAL A 310 49.89 68.88 6.08
CA VAL A 310 50.67 69.88 6.82
C VAL A 310 52.16 69.77 6.48
N ALA A 311 52.72 68.57 6.42
CA ALA A 311 54.11 68.36 6.04
C ALA A 311 54.39 68.78 4.58
N GLN A 312 53.47 68.47 3.65
CA GLN A 312 53.58 68.86 2.25
C GLN A 312 53.45 70.38 2.08
N THR A 313 52.50 71.02 2.76
CA THR A 313 52.35 72.49 2.75
C THR A 313 53.54 73.19 3.41
N GLN A 314 54.09 72.65 4.50
CA GLN A 314 55.36 73.14 5.07
C GLN A 314 56.51 73.00 4.08
N GLY A 315 56.61 71.89 3.36
CA GLY A 315 57.61 71.69 2.30
C GLY A 315 57.48 72.73 1.19
N GLN A 316 56.27 72.91 0.65
CA GLN A 316 55.99 73.92 -0.37
C GLN A 316 56.26 75.34 0.11
N LEU A 317 55.90 75.69 1.35
CA LEU A 317 56.17 77.00 1.93
C LEU A 317 57.67 77.24 2.14
N ARG A 318 58.44 76.21 2.51
CA ARG A 318 59.91 76.29 2.60
C ARG A 318 60.54 76.52 1.23
N GLU A 319 60.14 75.77 0.20
CA GLU A 319 60.60 76.00 -1.18
C GLU A 319 60.23 77.40 -1.69
N ARG A 320 59.04 77.90 -1.30
CA ARG A 320 58.59 79.25 -1.64
C ARG A 320 59.39 80.33 -0.90
N LEU A 321 59.75 80.09 0.36
CA LEU A 321 60.63 80.98 1.13
C LEU A 321 62.05 80.98 0.55
N ASP A 322 62.59 79.82 0.18
CA ASP A 322 63.92 79.73 -0.44
C ASP A 322 63.95 80.42 -1.80
N SER A 323 62.92 80.23 -2.63
CA SER A 323 62.82 80.94 -3.92
C SER A 323 62.64 82.45 -3.76
N LEU A 324 61.84 82.91 -2.78
CA LEU A 324 61.72 84.34 -2.45
C LEU A 324 63.02 84.92 -1.89
N ALA A 325 63.76 84.18 -1.06
CA ALA A 325 65.06 84.59 -0.55
C ALA A 325 66.08 84.72 -1.69
N GLN A 326 66.11 83.77 -2.64
CA GLN A 326 66.93 83.88 -3.83
C GLN A 326 66.53 85.06 -4.73
N GLN A 327 65.23 85.33 -4.89
CA GLN A 327 64.74 86.50 -5.63
C GLN A 327 65.13 87.80 -4.96
N ALA A 328 65.01 87.90 -3.62
CA ALA A 328 65.43 89.07 -2.86
C ALA A 328 66.94 89.30 -2.96
N GLN A 329 67.74 88.23 -2.93
CA GLN A 329 69.20 88.30 -3.08
C GLN A 329 69.60 88.74 -4.50
N ARG A 330 68.91 88.25 -5.54
CA ARG A 330 69.10 88.71 -6.92
C ARG A 330 68.68 90.17 -7.11
N ALA A 331 67.56 90.58 -6.54
CA ALA A 331 67.08 91.96 -6.59
C ALA A 331 68.05 92.91 -5.87
N LYS A 332 68.61 92.50 -4.73
CA LYS A 332 69.64 93.26 -4.01
C LYS A 332 70.93 93.40 -4.83
N ALA A 333 71.41 92.32 -5.44
CA ALA A 333 72.59 92.37 -6.31
C ALA A 333 72.40 93.28 -7.54
N LEU A 334 71.18 93.33 -8.10
CA LEU A 334 70.84 94.23 -9.21
C LEU A 334 70.75 95.71 -8.76
N LEU A 335 70.28 95.96 -7.54
CA LEU A 335 70.28 97.29 -6.92
C LEU A 335 71.70 97.79 -6.69
N ASP A 336 72.57 96.95 -6.11
CA ASP A 336 73.97 97.29 -5.87
C ASP A 336 74.72 97.56 -7.19
N SER A 337 74.43 96.80 -8.27
CA SER A 337 75.03 97.04 -9.58
C SER A 337 74.54 98.32 -10.25
N THR A 338 73.24 98.65 -10.12
CA THR A 338 72.67 99.87 -10.71
C THR A 338 73.08 101.13 -9.95
N GLU A 339 73.32 101.06 -8.64
CA GLU A 339 73.90 102.18 -7.87
C GLU A 339 75.36 102.44 -8.27
N ALA A 340 76.16 101.40 -8.53
CA ALA A 340 77.52 101.52 -9.03
C ALA A 340 77.56 102.13 -10.45
N GLU A 341 76.72 101.65 -11.36
CA GLU A 341 76.59 102.21 -12.72
C GLU A 341 76.14 103.68 -12.71
N ARG A 342 75.24 104.05 -11.79
CA ARG A 342 74.81 105.44 -11.61
C ARG A 342 75.96 106.33 -11.10
N GLY A 343 76.77 105.83 -10.16
CA GLY A 343 77.95 106.55 -9.67
C GLY A 343 78.96 106.85 -10.78
N ASP A 344 79.26 105.84 -11.61
CA ASP A 344 80.18 105.98 -12.75
C ASP A 344 79.65 106.92 -13.84
N ALA A 345 78.33 106.91 -14.10
CA ALA A 345 77.72 107.79 -15.09
C ALA A 345 77.73 109.26 -14.67
N VAL A 346 77.55 109.55 -13.37
CA VAL A 346 77.63 110.93 -12.83
C VAL A 346 79.04 111.48 -12.92
N ALA A 347 80.05 110.68 -12.59
CA ALA A 347 81.46 111.11 -12.70
C ALA A 347 81.87 111.42 -14.14
N ARG A 348 81.41 110.64 -15.12
CA ARG A 348 81.66 110.90 -16.56
C ARG A 348 81.01 112.21 -17.02
N LEU A 349 79.79 112.48 -16.58
CA LEU A 349 79.05 113.70 -16.94
C LEU A 349 79.71 114.99 -16.42
N GLU A 350 80.34 114.97 -15.23
CA GLU A 350 81.09 116.13 -14.74
C GLU A 350 82.38 116.35 -15.56
N THR A 351 83.06 115.26 -15.92
CA THR A 351 84.31 115.33 -16.72
C THR A 351 84.05 115.87 -18.14
N ASP A 352 82.95 115.44 -18.77
CA ASP A 352 82.58 115.88 -20.13
C ASP A 352 82.14 117.36 -20.15
N ARG A 353 81.60 117.88 -19.04
CA ARG A 353 81.16 119.27 -18.93
C ARG A 353 82.33 120.26 -18.86
N GLU A 354 83.39 119.92 -18.12
CA GLU A 354 84.63 120.72 -18.06
C GLU A 354 85.35 120.75 -19.42
N GLN A 355 85.34 119.64 -20.15
CA GLN A 355 85.92 119.57 -21.50
C GLN A 355 85.15 120.41 -22.53
N ALA A 356 83.81 120.48 -22.43
CA ALA A 356 83.00 121.29 -23.33
C ALA A 356 83.23 122.81 -23.16
N GLU A 357 83.46 123.29 -21.94
CA GLU A 357 83.74 124.72 -21.68
C GLU A 357 85.11 125.15 -22.22
N THR A 358 86.13 124.31 -22.11
CA THR A 358 87.47 124.59 -22.67
C THR A 358 87.48 124.58 -24.21
N LEU A 359 86.74 123.68 -24.86
CA LEU A 359 86.65 123.62 -26.32
C LEU A 359 85.89 124.81 -26.93
N ALA A 360 84.87 125.34 -26.24
CA ALA A 360 84.13 126.51 -26.70
C ALA A 360 85.00 127.79 -26.76
N ALA A 361 85.93 127.96 -25.82
CA ALA A 361 86.85 129.10 -25.79
C ALA A 361 87.89 129.06 -26.94
N VAL A 362 88.33 127.87 -27.35
CA VAL A 362 89.32 127.67 -28.43
C VAL A 362 88.71 127.94 -29.82
N CYS A 363 87.44 127.58 -30.03
CA CYS A 363 86.76 127.81 -31.31
C CYS A 363 86.57 129.31 -31.64
N VAL A 364 86.40 130.17 -30.64
CA VAL A 364 86.27 131.62 -30.86
C VAL A 364 87.60 132.23 -31.32
N GLN A 365 88.74 131.79 -30.77
CA GLN A 365 90.06 132.31 -31.17
C GLN A 365 90.48 131.87 -32.57
N LEU A 366 90.10 130.66 -33.01
CA LEU A 366 90.44 130.16 -34.34
C LEU A 366 89.57 130.77 -35.46
N SER A 367 88.35 131.23 -35.14
CA SER A 367 87.45 131.87 -36.10
C SER A 367 87.95 133.23 -36.58
N ASP A 368 88.63 134.01 -35.72
CA ASP A 368 89.11 135.35 -36.08
C ASP A 368 90.42 135.33 -36.89
N ALA A 369 91.20 134.25 -36.82
CA ALA A 369 92.50 134.14 -37.52
C ALA A 369 92.41 133.54 -38.94
N TYR A 370 91.27 132.96 -39.31
CA TYR A 370 91.08 132.24 -40.59
C TYR A 370 91.09 133.13 -41.85
N PRO A 371 90.45 134.33 -41.87
CA PRO A 371 90.39 135.15 -43.08
C PRO A 371 91.76 135.67 -43.54
N ASP A 372 92.65 135.97 -42.58
CA ASP A 372 93.99 136.51 -42.83
C ASP A 372 94.97 135.45 -43.39
N ALA A 373 94.80 134.19 -43.00
CA ALA A 373 95.59 133.08 -43.50
C ALA A 373 95.22 132.70 -44.94
N GLU A 374 93.93 132.79 -45.30
CA GLU A 374 93.43 132.44 -46.62
C GLU A 374 93.89 133.44 -47.71
N ALA A 375 94.05 134.72 -47.37
CA ALA A 375 94.60 135.74 -48.26
C ALA A 375 96.09 135.48 -48.63
N ARG A 376 96.92 135.09 -47.64
CA ARG A 376 98.37 134.83 -47.87
C ARG A 376 98.62 133.61 -48.76
N VAL A 377 97.77 132.59 -48.69
CA VAL A 377 97.88 131.38 -49.53
C VAL A 377 97.53 131.69 -50.99
N ARG A 378 96.58 132.60 -51.23
CA ARG A 378 96.15 132.99 -52.58
C ARG A 378 97.24 133.76 -53.32
N GLU A 379 97.94 134.66 -52.63
CA GLU A 379 99.04 135.45 -53.20
C GLU A 379 100.26 134.57 -53.52
N ALA A 380 100.60 133.63 -52.63
CA ALA A 380 101.69 132.68 -52.84
C ALA A 380 101.45 131.75 -54.05
N ARG A 381 100.20 131.34 -54.30
CA ARG A 381 99.87 130.48 -55.46
C ARG A 381 100.09 131.17 -56.81
N VAL A 382 99.76 132.46 -56.93
CA VAL A 382 99.95 133.21 -58.17
C VAL A 382 101.45 133.38 -58.50
N SER A 383 102.27 133.63 -57.49
CA SER A 383 103.73 133.73 -57.67
C SER A 383 104.40 132.41 -58.08
N LEU A 384 103.88 131.27 -57.61
CA LEU A 384 104.41 129.94 -57.91
C LEU A 384 104.11 129.50 -59.35
N GLU A 385 102.94 129.86 -59.89
CA GLU A 385 102.59 129.55 -61.29
C GLU A 385 103.41 130.38 -62.29
N ALA A 386 103.70 131.64 -62.00
CA ALA A 386 104.57 132.47 -62.82
C ALA A 386 106.03 131.94 -62.88
N ALA A 387 106.55 131.44 -61.76
CA ALA A 387 107.91 130.86 -61.69
C ALA A 387 108.00 129.50 -62.43
N ARG A 388 106.93 128.71 -62.42
CA ARG A 388 106.88 127.41 -63.13
C ARG A 388 106.84 127.57 -64.65
N ALA A 389 106.18 128.60 -65.18
CA ALA A 389 106.14 128.87 -66.62
C ALA A 389 107.53 129.23 -67.19
N LEU A 390 108.33 130.00 -66.46
CA LEU A 390 109.69 130.38 -66.86
C LEU A 390 110.70 129.22 -66.78
N ALA A 391 110.55 128.34 -65.78
CA ALA A 391 111.37 127.14 -65.64
C ALA A 391 111.13 126.12 -66.78
N ALA A 392 109.88 125.99 -67.25
CA ALA A 392 109.53 125.07 -68.33
C ALA A 392 110.15 125.46 -69.68
N GLN A 393 110.16 126.76 -70.04
CA GLN A 393 110.79 127.22 -71.29
C GLN A 393 112.31 127.07 -71.28
N SER A 394 112.94 127.30 -70.13
CA SER A 394 114.39 127.19 -69.97
C SER A 394 114.86 125.74 -70.07
N SER A 395 114.06 124.79 -69.58
CA SER A 395 114.36 123.36 -69.67
C SER A 395 114.25 122.81 -71.10
N GLN A 396 113.31 123.33 -71.89
CA GLN A 396 113.10 122.91 -73.28
C GLN A 396 114.25 123.32 -74.23
N ALA A 397 114.92 124.45 -73.96
CA ALA A 397 116.09 124.89 -74.74
C ALA A 397 117.37 124.09 -74.45
N ILE A 398 117.49 123.53 -73.24
CA ILE A 398 118.66 122.76 -72.80
C ILE A 398 118.63 121.33 -73.33
N GLU A 399 117.45 120.68 -73.36
CA GLU A 399 117.30 119.33 -73.91
C GLU A 399 117.57 119.25 -75.42
N LEU A 400 117.12 120.24 -76.19
CA LEU A 400 117.32 120.28 -77.65
C LEU A 400 118.80 120.49 -78.04
N SER A 401 119.55 121.16 -77.17
CA SER A 401 120.98 121.42 -77.33
C SER A 401 121.83 120.20 -76.97
N ALA A 402 121.45 119.49 -75.90
CA ALA A 402 122.11 118.27 -75.44
C ALA A 402 121.94 117.10 -76.42
N LEU A 403 120.78 116.99 -77.09
CA LEU A 403 120.53 115.93 -78.06
C LEU A 403 121.40 116.06 -79.32
N ARG A 404 121.64 117.29 -79.80
CA ARG A 404 122.46 117.54 -80.99
C ARG A 404 123.94 117.28 -80.73
N GLN A 405 124.43 117.60 -79.53
CA GLN A 405 125.83 117.37 -79.16
C GLN A 405 126.15 115.87 -79.04
N ARG A 406 125.20 115.07 -78.53
CA ARG A 406 125.32 113.61 -78.42
C ARG A 406 125.34 112.90 -79.77
N ASN A 407 124.53 113.36 -80.72
CA ASN A 407 124.52 112.79 -82.08
C ASN A 407 125.79 113.14 -82.88
N ALA A 408 126.42 114.29 -82.61
CA ALA A 408 127.71 114.63 -83.22
C ALA A 408 128.89 113.81 -82.66
N GLN A 409 128.82 113.39 -81.40
CA GLN A 409 129.86 112.56 -80.76
C GLN A 409 129.82 111.10 -81.21
N ASN A 410 128.63 110.50 -81.33
CA ASN A 410 128.51 109.10 -81.74
C ASN A 410 128.92 108.86 -83.21
N SER A 411 128.73 109.85 -84.09
CA SER A 411 129.17 109.77 -85.49
C SER A 411 130.70 109.94 -85.65
N LEU A 412 131.36 110.60 -84.69
CA LEU A 412 132.82 110.74 -84.69
C LEU A 412 133.53 109.46 -84.23
N GLU A 413 132.94 108.74 -83.28
CA GLU A 413 133.43 107.43 -82.81
C GLU A 413 133.28 106.33 -83.87
N SER A 414 132.21 106.33 -84.66
CA SER A 414 132.01 105.33 -85.71
C SER A 414 133.02 105.49 -86.87
N LEU A 415 133.42 106.72 -87.19
CA LEU A 415 134.47 107.02 -88.17
C LEU A 415 135.88 106.65 -87.69
N GLN A 416 136.12 106.60 -86.37
CA GLN A 416 137.42 106.20 -85.80
C GLN A 416 137.59 104.69 -85.75
N ILE A 417 136.55 103.93 -85.38
CA ILE A 417 136.59 102.46 -85.36
C ILE A 417 136.70 101.88 -86.78
N ARG A 418 136.03 102.50 -87.76
CA ARG A 418 136.11 102.03 -89.16
C ARG A 418 137.49 102.28 -89.78
N ARG A 419 138.15 103.39 -89.42
CA ARG A 419 139.53 103.70 -89.82
C ARG A 419 140.54 102.72 -89.24
N ASP A 420 140.33 102.22 -88.02
CA ASP A 420 141.26 101.32 -87.37
C ASP A 420 141.07 99.86 -87.82
N ARG A 421 139.88 99.47 -88.29
CA ARG A 421 139.63 98.18 -88.96
C ARG A 421 140.24 98.12 -90.37
N LEU A 422 140.16 99.22 -91.12
CA LEU A 422 140.85 99.41 -92.41
C LEU A 422 142.38 99.33 -92.31
N LYS A 423 142.97 99.47 -91.11
CA LYS A 423 144.41 99.30 -90.88
C LYS A 423 144.83 97.87 -90.52
N LEU A 424 143.90 97.02 -90.07
CA LEU A 424 144.20 95.65 -89.66
C LEU A 424 144.01 94.64 -90.81
N GLU A 425 142.99 94.83 -91.66
CA GLU A 425 142.79 93.97 -92.84
C GLU A 425 143.82 94.25 -93.95
N LEU A 426 144.38 95.46 -93.96
CA LEU A 426 145.54 95.82 -94.78
C LEU A 426 146.84 95.12 -94.33
N ALA A 427 146.85 94.50 -93.14
CA ALA A 427 148.03 93.84 -92.57
C ALA A 427 148.04 92.30 -92.74
N GLN A 428 146.98 91.67 -93.28
CA GLN A 428 146.93 90.20 -93.45
C GLN A 428 146.80 89.73 -94.90
N LEU A 429 147.31 90.55 -95.82
CA LEU A 429 147.54 90.24 -97.22
C LEU A 429 148.79 89.36 -97.46
N ALA A 430 149.18 88.44 -96.57
CA ALA A 430 150.46 87.72 -96.70
C ALA A 430 150.37 86.21 -96.45
N ASN A 431 150.20 85.48 -97.55
CA ASN A 431 150.35 84.03 -97.78
C ASN A 431 149.09 83.13 -97.75
N VAL A 432 149.00 82.39 -98.86
CA VAL A 432 148.42 81.06 -99.08
C VAL A 432 147.19 80.98 -100.01
N ASP A 433 147.55 80.52 -101.21
CA ASP A 433 146.91 79.68 -102.24
C ASP A 433 145.65 80.08 -103.04
N PRO A 434 145.72 80.03 -104.40
CA PRO A 434 144.77 80.65 -105.32
C PRO A 434 143.62 79.72 -105.76
N GLY A 435 142.91 79.08 -104.82
CA GLY A 435 141.80 78.14 -105.13
C GLY A 435 140.51 78.32 -104.32
N GLU A 436 140.55 78.97 -103.16
CA GLU A 436 139.41 79.03 -102.23
C GLU A 436 138.60 80.34 -102.29
N LEU A 437 138.89 81.22 -103.25
CA LEU A 437 138.31 82.58 -103.34
C LEU A 437 136.89 82.63 -103.95
N GLU A 438 136.36 81.50 -104.39
CA GLU A 438 135.06 81.43 -105.07
C GLU A 438 133.94 80.93 -104.16
N HIS A 439 134.25 80.13 -103.13
CA HIS A 439 133.25 79.61 -102.20
C HIS A 439 132.86 80.61 -101.09
N GLN A 440 133.74 81.57 -100.74
CA GLN A 440 133.36 82.66 -99.81
C GLN A 440 132.57 83.80 -100.47
N ARG A 441 132.65 83.96 -101.80
CA ARG A 441 131.88 84.99 -102.51
C ARG A 441 130.37 84.73 -102.49
N GLU A 442 129.94 83.47 -102.42
CA GLU A 442 128.51 83.15 -102.27
C GLU A 442 128.01 83.42 -100.83
N SER A 443 128.86 83.27 -99.80
CA SER A 443 128.47 83.51 -98.41
C SER A 443 128.24 84.99 -98.08
N VAL A 444 128.92 85.91 -98.79
CA VAL A 444 128.77 87.35 -98.55
C VAL A 444 127.52 87.91 -99.23
N ALA A 445 127.15 87.40 -100.41
CA ALA A 445 125.91 87.80 -101.07
C ALA A 445 124.66 87.42 -100.24
N ALA A 446 124.68 86.27 -99.55
CA ALA A 446 123.59 85.87 -98.66
C ALA A 446 123.48 86.74 -97.39
N ALA A 447 124.56 87.40 -96.96
CA ALA A 447 124.55 88.32 -95.82
C ALA A 447 124.06 89.73 -96.21
N GLU A 448 124.34 90.17 -97.44
CA GLU A 448 123.84 91.45 -97.99
C GLU A 448 122.31 91.44 -98.20
N GLU A 449 121.70 90.29 -98.49
CA GLU A 449 120.24 90.17 -98.70
C GLU A 449 119.43 90.21 -97.37
N LEU A 450 120.01 89.76 -96.25
CA LEU A 450 119.38 89.79 -94.93
C LEU A 450 119.49 91.18 -94.26
N GLU A 451 120.56 91.93 -94.51
CA GLU A 451 120.75 93.28 -93.96
C GLU A 451 119.93 94.33 -94.73
N ALA A 452 119.75 94.14 -96.05
CA ALA A 452 118.80 94.90 -96.86
C ALA A 452 117.34 94.72 -96.40
N GLN A 453 116.95 93.57 -95.80
CA GLN A 453 115.62 93.38 -95.19
C GLN A 453 115.48 94.02 -93.79
N LEU A 454 116.57 94.24 -93.04
CA LEU A 454 116.51 94.84 -91.70
C LEU A 454 116.59 96.39 -91.72
N GLN A 455 117.34 96.99 -92.66
CA GLN A 455 117.57 98.45 -92.77
C GLN A 455 116.57 99.18 -93.68
N GLN A 456 115.90 98.44 -94.57
CA GLN A 456 114.57 98.82 -95.03
C GLN A 456 113.57 98.27 -94.01
N SER A 457 113.59 98.77 -92.78
CA SER A 457 112.76 99.91 -92.39
C SER A 457 111.78 99.43 -91.31
N LEU A 458 112.00 99.62 -90.00
CA LEU A 458 112.78 100.63 -89.26
C LEU A 458 112.34 102.08 -89.56
N GLU A 459 111.94 102.39 -90.77
CA GLU A 459 111.51 103.71 -91.23
C GLU A 459 110.32 103.59 -92.20
N ASP A 460 109.41 102.62 -91.94
CA ASP A 460 107.95 102.88 -92.01
C ASP A 460 107.39 103.28 -90.62
N ALA A 461 108.30 103.59 -89.69
CA ALA A 461 108.30 104.71 -88.74
C ALA A 461 107.15 104.94 -87.74
N ASP A 462 107.56 104.88 -86.45
CA ASP A 462 107.29 105.82 -85.37
C ASP A 462 106.29 106.95 -85.69
N ARG A 463 105.03 106.62 -85.44
CA ARG A 463 104.44 106.96 -84.15
C ARG A 463 104.92 106.01 -83.06
#